data_AF-A0A924CL09-F1
#
_entry.id   AF-A0A924CL09-F1
#
_cell.length_a   1.000
_cell.length_b   1.000
_cell.length_c   1.000
_cell.angle_alpha   90.00
_cell.angle_beta   90.00
_cell.angle_gamma   90.00
#
_symmetry.space_group_name_H-M   'P 1'
#
loop_
_entity.id
_entity.type
_entity.pdbx_description
1 polymer ?
#
loop_
_entity_poly.entity_id
_entity_poly.type
_entity_poly.pdbx_seq_one_letter_code
_entity_poly.pdbx_strand_id
1 'polypeptide(L)'
;MHHRFISGITAGILAAAVPAIAAAQNTSQGTTADEIARYRQMLADDNPAELWEARGAALWKKKAGPKDASLEQCDLGKGPGVVRGAYAELPRYFSDTGRVMDLEQRLIACRTTLQGLTLAEAVKTPFGSPGSASAIEALVAYLAGQSRGMKMAATASHPAEKRAYEIGRQLFYFRGGSHDFACATCHSASGQRIRLQQLPNLLEKKDAQLTYATWPAYRVSQGEVRSMQHRLNDCYRQQRFPEPAYASDSLTALTMYLAKNAEGATYDGPAMKR
;
A
#
# COMPACT_ATOMS: atom_id res chain seq x y z
N MET A 1 53.22 -67.30 -45.44
CA MET A 1 53.92 -68.19 -44.49
C MET A 1 53.56 -67.80 -43.07
N HIS A 2 53.06 -68.79 -42.31
CA HIS A 2 53.07 -68.97 -40.86
C HIS A 2 52.95 -67.80 -39.86
N HIS A 3 51.86 -67.78 -39.09
CA HIS A 3 51.76 -68.09 -37.63
C HIS A 3 50.42 -67.49 -37.10
N ARG A 4 49.37 -68.26 -36.76
CA ARG A 4 49.08 -69.14 -35.60
C ARG A 4 49.11 -68.46 -34.21
N PHE A 5 48.02 -68.74 -33.45
CA PHE A 5 47.77 -68.63 -31.99
C PHE A 5 47.25 -67.25 -31.48
N ILE A 6 46.25 -67.10 -30.60
CA ILE A 6 45.61 -67.96 -29.58
C ILE A 6 44.16 -67.50 -29.32
N SER A 7 43.31 -68.46 -28.91
CA SER A 7 41.95 -68.33 -28.38
C SER A 7 41.81 -67.43 -27.15
N GLY A 8 40.69 -66.72 -27.06
CA GLY A 8 40.15 -66.18 -25.81
C GLY A 8 38.63 -66.10 -25.89
N ILE A 9 37.95 -67.12 -25.34
CA ILE A 9 36.50 -67.15 -25.12
C ILE A 9 36.26 -66.56 -23.72
N THR A 10 35.49 -65.47 -23.62
CA THR A 10 34.74 -65.11 -22.42
C THR A 10 33.41 -64.45 -22.82
N ALA A 11 32.42 -64.73 -21.99
CA ALA A 11 31.01 -64.81 -22.32
C ALA A 11 30.29 -63.45 -22.37
N GLY A 12 29.13 -63.47 -23.04
CA GLY A 12 28.34 -62.31 -23.40
C GLY A 12 27.67 -61.57 -22.25
N ILE A 13 27.18 -60.37 -22.59
CA ILE A 13 25.93 -59.77 -22.10
C ILE A 13 25.29 -59.10 -23.33
N LEU A 14 24.07 -59.52 -23.67
CA LEU A 14 23.15 -58.77 -24.54
C LEU A 14 22.72 -57.50 -23.79
N ALA A 15 22.86 -56.32 -24.41
CA ALA A 15 22.09 -55.15 -24.02
C ALA A 15 21.63 -54.41 -25.29
N ALA A 16 20.33 -54.46 -25.51
CA ALA A 16 19.63 -53.84 -26.63
C ALA A 16 19.76 -52.31 -26.60
N ALA A 17 19.93 -51.72 -27.78
CA ALA A 17 19.86 -50.30 -28.00
C ALA A 17 18.42 -49.78 -27.76
N VAL A 18 18.29 -48.75 -26.92
CA VAL A 18 17.08 -47.91 -26.84
C VAL A 18 17.54 -46.48 -27.15
N PRO A 19 16.97 -45.80 -28.16
CA PRO A 19 17.35 -44.44 -28.51
C PRO A 19 16.87 -43.47 -27.42
N ALA A 20 17.78 -42.62 -26.93
CA ALA A 20 17.46 -41.55 -26.00
C ALA A 20 16.65 -40.47 -26.72
N ILE A 21 15.33 -40.48 -26.52
CA ILE A 21 14.47 -39.35 -26.83
C ILE A 21 14.70 -38.31 -25.72
N ALA A 22 15.59 -37.35 -25.99
CA ALA A 22 15.73 -36.16 -25.15
C ALA A 22 14.49 -35.28 -25.34
N ALA A 23 13.47 -35.50 -24.50
CA ALA A 23 12.37 -34.55 -24.36
C ALA A 23 12.89 -33.30 -23.64
N ALA A 24 13.15 -32.25 -24.41
CA ALA A 24 13.33 -30.91 -23.89
C ALA A 24 12.00 -30.42 -23.31
N GLN A 25 11.75 -30.68 -22.03
CA GLN A 25 10.66 -30.02 -21.31
C GLN A 25 11.11 -28.61 -20.92
N ASN A 26 10.92 -27.69 -21.85
CA ASN A 26 11.04 -26.27 -21.59
C ASN A 26 9.73 -25.80 -20.92
N THR A 27 9.56 -26.07 -19.62
CA THR A 27 8.46 -25.50 -18.84
C THR A 27 8.94 -24.22 -18.18
N SER A 28 8.70 -23.08 -18.82
CA SER A 28 8.72 -21.78 -18.16
C SER A 28 7.51 -21.69 -17.22
N GLN A 29 7.58 -22.37 -16.07
CA GLN A 29 6.69 -22.11 -14.96
C GLN A 29 7.10 -20.77 -14.37
N GLY A 30 6.18 -19.79 -14.39
CA GLY A 30 6.37 -18.51 -13.71
C GLY A 30 6.69 -18.74 -12.23
N THR A 31 7.38 -17.80 -11.60
CA THR A 31 7.67 -17.94 -10.17
C THR A 31 6.36 -18.00 -9.38
N THR A 32 6.36 -18.60 -8.18
CA THR A 32 5.17 -18.58 -7.28
C THR A 32 4.65 -17.16 -7.05
N ALA A 33 5.52 -16.14 -7.11
CA ALA A 33 5.12 -14.74 -7.02
C ALA A 33 4.29 -14.28 -8.23
N ASP A 34 4.63 -14.74 -9.43
CA ASP A 34 3.90 -14.45 -10.68
C ASP A 34 2.52 -15.12 -10.67
N GLU A 35 2.43 -16.35 -10.15
CA GLU A 35 1.14 -17.05 -10.00
C GLU A 35 0.22 -16.35 -8.99
N ILE A 36 0.77 -15.89 -7.86
CA ILE A 36 0.02 -15.09 -6.87
C ILE A 36 -0.43 -13.75 -7.47
N ALA A 37 0.42 -13.10 -8.27
CA ALA A 37 0.07 -11.86 -8.94
C ALA A 37 -1.06 -12.08 -9.96
N ARG A 38 -0.98 -13.15 -10.76
CA ARG A 38 -2.01 -13.53 -11.73
C ARG A 38 -3.34 -13.87 -11.04
N TYR A 39 -3.30 -14.61 -9.94
CA TYR A 39 -4.50 -14.91 -9.14
C TYR A 39 -5.15 -13.63 -8.58
N ARG A 40 -4.35 -12.66 -8.11
CA ARG A 40 -4.87 -11.36 -7.67
C ARG A 40 -5.52 -10.57 -8.80
N GLN A 41 -4.95 -10.61 -10.00
CA GLN A 41 -5.52 -9.94 -11.16
C GLN A 41 -6.86 -10.55 -11.57
N MET A 42 -7.02 -11.87 -11.44
CA MET A 42 -8.30 -12.56 -11.69
C MET A 42 -9.39 -12.22 -10.67
N LEU A 43 -9.01 -11.87 -9.43
CA LEU A 43 -9.94 -11.45 -8.37
C LEU A 43 -10.18 -9.93 -8.34
N ALA A 44 -9.57 -9.16 -9.25
CA ALA A 44 -9.70 -7.71 -9.26
C ALA A 44 -11.15 -7.26 -9.53
N ASP A 45 -11.90 -8.03 -10.31
CA ASP A 45 -13.33 -7.78 -10.61
C ASP A 45 -14.25 -7.98 -9.39
N ASP A 46 -13.77 -8.68 -8.36
CA ASP A 46 -14.48 -8.98 -7.11
C ASP A 46 -13.79 -8.33 -5.89
N ASN A 47 -13.22 -7.13 -6.05
CA ASN A 47 -12.50 -6.47 -4.96
C ASN A 47 -13.46 -6.05 -3.83
N PRO A 48 -13.38 -6.63 -2.61
CA PRO A 48 -14.32 -6.32 -1.54
C PRO A 48 -14.26 -4.87 -1.06
N ALA A 49 -13.20 -4.13 -1.40
CA ALA A 49 -13.08 -2.70 -1.10
C ALA A 49 -14.22 -1.86 -1.69
N GLU A 50 -14.87 -2.31 -2.77
CA GLU A 50 -16.02 -1.62 -3.36
C GLU A 50 -17.18 -1.42 -2.36
N LEU A 51 -17.36 -2.34 -1.41
CA LEU A 51 -18.35 -2.20 -0.34
C LEU A 51 -18.01 -1.03 0.61
N TRP A 52 -16.72 -0.80 0.87
CA TRP A 52 -16.26 0.36 1.65
C TRP A 52 -16.38 1.64 0.83
N GLU A 53 -16.11 1.60 -0.49
CA GLU A 53 -16.31 2.74 -1.38
C GLU A 53 -17.80 3.16 -1.41
N ALA A 54 -18.72 2.21 -1.56
CA ALA A 54 -20.16 2.48 -1.54
C ALA A 54 -20.62 3.06 -0.20
N ARG A 55 -20.15 2.49 0.92
CA ARG A 55 -20.43 3.01 2.27
C ARG A 55 -19.84 4.42 2.45
N GLY A 56 -18.63 4.65 1.99
CA GLY A 56 -17.97 5.96 2.02
C GLY A 56 -18.72 7.01 1.22
N ALA A 57 -19.20 6.66 0.03
CA ALA A 57 -20.02 7.55 -0.80
C ALA A 57 -21.33 7.95 -0.10
N ALA A 58 -21.98 7.00 0.60
CA ALA A 58 -23.16 7.30 1.40
C ALA A 58 -22.82 8.20 2.61
N LEU A 59 -21.72 7.92 3.32
CA LEU A 59 -21.26 8.72 4.45
C LEU A 59 -20.87 10.15 4.04
N TRP A 60 -20.29 10.33 2.86
CA TRP A 60 -19.91 11.66 2.33
C TRP A 60 -21.12 12.61 2.23
N LYS A 61 -22.26 12.08 1.78
CA LYS A 61 -23.52 12.83 1.62
C LYS A 61 -24.36 12.88 2.90
N LYS A 62 -24.09 12.00 3.86
CA LYS A 62 -24.85 11.92 5.10
C LYS A 62 -24.53 13.13 5.98
N LYS A 63 -25.59 13.84 6.37
CA LYS A 63 -25.52 14.88 7.40
C LYS A 63 -25.15 14.28 8.76
N ALA A 64 -24.25 14.92 9.48
CA ALA A 64 -23.83 14.49 10.81
C ALA A 64 -23.39 15.67 11.68
N GLY A 65 -23.18 15.36 12.96
CA GLY A 65 -22.68 16.28 13.97
C GLY A 65 -23.68 17.39 14.36
N PRO A 66 -23.31 18.24 15.32
CA PRO A 66 -24.16 19.33 15.81
C PRO A 66 -24.63 20.33 14.74
N LYS A 67 -23.91 20.43 13.62
CA LYS A 67 -24.27 21.34 12.52
C LYS A 67 -25.19 20.73 11.46
N ASP A 68 -25.56 19.45 11.59
CA ASP A 68 -26.40 18.71 10.64
C ASP A 68 -25.95 18.88 9.16
N ALA A 69 -24.64 18.80 8.93
CA ALA A 69 -24.01 19.06 7.64
C ALA A 69 -23.36 17.81 7.05
N SER A 70 -23.40 17.67 5.73
CA SER A 70 -22.65 16.63 5.00
C SER A 70 -21.18 17.07 4.80
N LEU A 71 -20.35 16.17 4.26
CA LEU A 71 -18.97 16.48 3.90
C LEU A 71 -18.82 17.02 2.47
N GLU A 72 -19.93 17.24 1.76
CA GLU A 72 -19.94 17.65 0.34
C GLU A 72 -19.32 19.02 0.08
N GLN A 73 -19.07 19.82 1.12
CA GLN A 73 -18.36 21.11 1.02
C GLN A 73 -16.90 21.03 1.50
N CYS A 74 -16.41 19.84 1.84
CA CYS A 74 -15.01 19.65 2.24
C CYS A 74 -14.09 19.88 1.05
N ASP A 75 -13.18 20.84 1.17
CA ASP A 75 -12.15 21.09 0.16
C ASP A 75 -10.96 20.14 0.40
N LEU A 76 -10.72 19.20 -0.52
CA LEU A 76 -9.59 18.26 -0.44
C LEU A 76 -8.33 18.77 -1.17
N GLY A 77 -8.29 20.06 -1.50
CA GLY A 77 -7.18 20.74 -2.17
C GLY A 77 -7.44 21.06 -3.64
N LYS A 78 -8.63 20.71 -4.14
CA LYS A 78 -9.08 20.97 -5.52
C LYS A 78 -10.31 21.88 -5.58
N GLY A 79 -10.67 22.49 -4.45
CA GLY A 79 -11.88 23.30 -4.27
C GLY A 79 -12.94 22.57 -3.45
N PRO A 80 -13.90 23.31 -2.83
CA PRO A 80 -14.96 22.73 -2.01
C PRO A 80 -15.74 21.63 -2.76
N GLY A 81 -15.81 20.44 -2.15
CA GLY A 81 -16.58 19.31 -2.68
C GLY A 81 -15.95 18.54 -3.83
N VAL A 82 -14.80 18.98 -4.36
CA VAL A 82 -14.14 18.33 -5.48
C VAL A 82 -13.33 17.12 -4.99
N VAL A 83 -13.85 15.93 -5.27
CA VAL A 83 -13.23 14.65 -4.86
C VAL A 83 -12.37 14.00 -5.95
N ARG A 84 -12.72 14.21 -7.23
CA ARG A 84 -12.04 13.59 -8.38
C ARG A 84 -10.57 14.01 -8.44
N GLY A 85 -9.67 13.05 -8.33
CA GLY A 85 -8.22 13.27 -8.37
C GLY A 85 -7.62 13.91 -7.12
N ALA A 86 -8.40 14.21 -6.09
CA ALA A 86 -7.89 14.86 -4.89
C ALA A 86 -6.84 13.99 -4.18
N TYR A 87 -7.10 12.68 -4.04
CA TYR A 87 -6.19 11.77 -3.34
C TYR A 87 -4.81 11.66 -4.02
N ALA A 88 -4.77 11.71 -5.35
CA ALA A 88 -3.51 11.62 -6.10
C ALA A 88 -2.55 12.79 -5.83
N GLU A 89 -3.05 13.92 -5.34
CA GLU A 89 -2.26 15.13 -5.02
C GLU A 89 -2.01 15.30 -3.51
N LEU A 90 -2.43 14.34 -2.68
CA LEU A 90 -2.20 14.36 -1.23
C LEU A 90 -0.97 13.52 -0.81
N PRO A 91 -0.31 13.86 0.31
CA PRO A 91 -0.52 15.02 1.18
C PRO A 91 -0.14 16.36 0.54
N ARG A 92 -0.74 17.46 1.01
CA ARG A 92 -0.43 18.82 0.54
C ARG A 92 -0.64 19.88 1.61
N TYR A 93 -0.13 21.08 1.37
CA TYR A 93 -0.40 22.24 2.22
C TYR A 93 -1.82 22.79 2.00
N PHE A 94 -2.49 23.15 3.10
CA PHE A 94 -3.78 23.84 3.09
C PHE A 94 -3.66 25.18 3.83
N SER A 95 -4.07 26.26 3.18
CA SER A 95 -3.94 27.62 3.71
C SER A 95 -4.91 27.91 4.86
N ASP A 96 -6.07 27.26 4.88
CA ASP A 96 -7.09 27.45 5.93
C ASP A 96 -6.64 26.94 7.31
N THR A 97 -5.81 25.89 7.35
CA THR A 97 -5.22 25.36 8.59
C THR A 97 -3.75 25.73 8.77
N GLY A 98 -3.09 26.22 7.72
CA GLY A 98 -1.66 26.50 7.73
C GLY A 98 -0.78 25.24 7.86
N ARG A 99 -1.30 24.06 7.52
CA ARG A 99 -0.64 22.76 7.75
C ARG A 99 -0.58 21.91 6.48
N VAL A 100 0.41 21.03 6.42
CA VAL A 100 0.40 19.91 5.48
C VAL A 100 -0.46 18.81 6.07
N MET A 101 -1.44 18.33 5.31
CA MET A 101 -2.37 17.29 5.74
C MET A 101 -2.42 16.17 4.72
N ASP A 102 -2.44 14.94 5.20
CA ASP A 102 -2.87 13.80 4.41
C ASP A 102 -4.41 13.75 4.34
N LEU A 103 -4.96 12.75 3.65
CA LEU A 103 -6.41 12.62 3.49
C LEU A 103 -7.14 12.54 4.83
N GLU A 104 -6.60 11.80 5.80
CA GLU A 104 -7.28 11.55 7.07
C GLU A 104 -7.23 12.76 8.01
N GLN A 105 -6.10 13.47 8.09
CA GLN A 105 -6.04 14.78 8.77
C GLN A 105 -7.02 15.78 8.14
N ARG A 106 -7.09 15.82 6.81
CA ARG A 106 -8.01 16.73 6.12
C ARG A 106 -9.48 16.36 6.37
N LEU A 107 -9.81 15.07 6.35
CA LEU A 107 -11.14 14.57 6.70
C LEU A 107 -11.53 14.96 8.13
N ILE A 108 -10.62 14.79 9.10
CA ILE A 108 -10.86 15.18 10.49
C ILE A 108 -11.14 16.68 10.57
N ALA A 109 -10.33 17.52 9.90
CA ALA A 109 -10.56 18.96 9.85
C ALA A 109 -11.94 19.31 9.26
N CYS A 110 -12.37 18.66 8.17
CA CYS A 110 -13.70 18.87 7.61
C CYS A 110 -14.83 18.39 8.54
N ARG A 111 -14.65 17.25 9.22
CA ARG A 111 -15.62 16.73 10.19
C ARG A 111 -15.79 17.66 11.40
N THR A 112 -14.71 18.25 11.92
CA THR A 112 -14.81 19.19 13.04
C THR A 112 -15.39 20.53 12.60
N THR A 113 -14.99 21.04 11.45
CA THR A 113 -15.40 22.38 10.97
C THR A 113 -16.80 22.41 10.35
N LEU A 114 -17.10 21.51 9.41
CA LEU A 114 -18.37 21.47 8.68
C LEU A 114 -19.47 20.83 9.53
N GLN A 115 -19.18 19.67 10.13
CA GLN A 115 -20.19 18.91 10.89
C GLN A 115 -20.27 19.35 12.36
N GLY A 116 -19.27 20.07 12.87
CA GLY A 116 -19.22 20.54 14.25
C GLY A 116 -18.87 19.46 15.27
N LEU A 117 -18.34 18.31 14.82
CA LEU A 117 -17.93 17.23 15.72
C LEU A 117 -16.75 17.68 16.61
N THR A 118 -16.70 17.19 17.84
CA THR A 118 -15.48 17.30 18.64
C THR A 118 -14.35 16.47 18.01
N LEU A 119 -13.09 16.76 18.35
CA LEU A 119 -11.97 15.97 17.83
C LEU A 119 -12.11 14.48 18.19
N ALA A 120 -12.55 14.16 19.42
CA ALA A 120 -12.76 12.79 19.88
C ALA A 120 -13.82 12.04 19.04
N GLU A 121 -14.91 12.71 18.65
CA GLU A 121 -15.93 12.13 17.78
C GLU A 121 -15.47 12.04 16.32
N ALA A 122 -14.72 13.03 15.84
CA ALA A 122 -14.19 13.08 14.48
C ALA A 122 -13.14 11.98 14.22
N VAL A 123 -12.45 11.50 15.26
CA VAL A 123 -11.48 10.40 15.17
C VAL A 123 -11.99 9.08 15.73
N LYS A 124 -13.27 9.01 16.15
CA LYS A 124 -13.84 7.79 16.75
C LYS A 124 -13.73 6.61 15.79
N THR A 125 -13.18 5.50 16.29
CA THR A 125 -12.92 4.26 15.54
C THR A 125 -12.13 4.54 14.26
N PRO A 126 -10.84 4.95 14.36
CA PRO A 126 -10.04 5.25 13.18
C PRO A 126 -9.82 4.00 12.33
N PHE A 127 -9.63 2.86 12.97
CA PHE A 127 -9.44 1.56 12.34
C PHE A 127 -10.57 0.61 12.74
N GLY A 128 -11.22 0.01 11.76
CA GLY A 128 -12.32 -0.91 11.96
C GLY A 128 -11.87 -2.28 12.44
N SER A 129 -12.80 -3.02 13.01
CA SER A 129 -12.64 -4.44 13.36
C SER A 129 -14.00 -5.13 13.23
N PRO A 130 -14.05 -6.49 13.24
CA PRO A 130 -15.32 -7.19 13.31
C PRO A 130 -16.20 -6.65 14.44
N GLY A 131 -17.42 -6.23 14.10
CA GLY A 131 -18.38 -5.62 15.03
C GLY A 131 -18.17 -4.12 15.35
N SER A 132 -17.10 -3.50 14.88
CA SER A 132 -16.80 -2.06 15.09
C SER A 132 -16.26 -1.43 13.80
N ALA A 133 -17.18 -1.08 12.89
CA ALA A 133 -16.82 -0.51 11.60
C ALA A 133 -16.22 0.91 11.71
N SER A 134 -15.18 1.19 10.94
CA SER A 134 -14.63 2.54 10.80
C SER A 134 -15.35 3.32 9.69
N ALA A 135 -15.96 4.45 10.06
CA ALA A 135 -16.47 5.41 9.09
C ALA A 135 -15.33 6.08 8.30
N ILE A 136 -14.15 6.20 8.91
CA ILE A 136 -12.99 6.84 8.29
C ILE A 136 -12.42 5.96 7.19
N GLU A 137 -12.22 4.66 7.42
CA GLU A 137 -11.72 3.75 6.39
C GLU A 137 -12.67 3.65 5.19
N ALA A 138 -14.00 3.72 5.42
CA ALA A 138 -14.98 3.79 4.34
C ALA A 138 -14.88 5.10 3.53
N LEU A 139 -14.79 6.26 4.21
CA LEU A 139 -14.60 7.56 3.54
C LEU A 139 -13.27 7.60 2.77
N VAL A 140 -12.19 7.06 3.35
CA VAL A 140 -10.89 6.97 2.71
C VAL A 140 -10.95 6.08 1.47
N ALA A 141 -11.60 4.92 1.54
CA ALA A 141 -11.79 4.04 0.39
C ALA A 141 -12.47 4.79 -0.77
N TYR A 142 -13.62 5.42 -0.49
CA TYR A 142 -14.38 6.19 -1.48
C TYR A 142 -13.55 7.29 -2.12
N LEU A 143 -12.95 8.17 -1.30
CA LEU A 143 -12.24 9.36 -1.77
C LEU A 143 -10.95 9.00 -2.53
N ALA A 144 -10.27 7.95 -2.08
CA ALA A 144 -9.11 7.44 -2.80
C ALA A 144 -9.52 6.84 -4.15
N GLY A 145 -10.61 6.07 -4.19
CA GLY A 145 -11.18 5.51 -5.42
C GLY A 145 -11.55 6.56 -6.48
N GLN A 146 -11.89 7.79 -6.06
CA GLN A 146 -12.13 8.91 -6.99
C GLN A 146 -10.89 9.38 -7.76
N SER A 147 -9.71 8.83 -7.44
CA SER A 147 -8.45 9.11 -8.15
C SER A 147 -7.92 7.90 -8.92
N ARG A 148 -8.63 6.76 -8.95
CA ARG A 148 -8.22 5.55 -9.67
C ARG A 148 -7.96 5.85 -11.16
N GLY A 149 -6.86 5.33 -11.69
CA GLY A 149 -6.38 5.56 -13.05
C GLY A 149 -5.61 6.87 -13.26
N MET A 150 -5.55 7.77 -12.28
CA MET A 150 -4.82 9.04 -12.39
C MET A 150 -3.35 8.88 -12.00
N LYS A 151 -2.52 9.88 -12.31
CA LYS A 151 -1.11 9.87 -11.89
C LYS A 151 -0.95 10.41 -10.49
N MET A 152 -0.20 9.70 -9.65
CA MET A 152 0.27 10.21 -8.37
C MET A 152 1.12 11.46 -8.59
N ALA A 153 0.76 12.55 -7.91
CA ALA A 153 1.32 13.88 -8.11
C ALA A 153 1.36 14.68 -6.79
N ALA A 154 1.70 14.03 -5.67
CA ALA A 154 1.84 14.70 -4.38
C ALA A 154 2.81 15.90 -4.45
N THR A 155 2.35 17.06 -3.96
CA THR A 155 3.04 18.33 -4.13
C THR A 155 4.16 18.51 -3.10
N ALA A 156 5.36 18.86 -3.56
CA ALA A 156 6.50 19.26 -2.72
C ALA A 156 6.98 20.68 -3.05
N SER A 157 6.03 21.55 -3.42
CA SER A 157 6.30 22.90 -3.92
C SER A 157 6.36 23.93 -2.79
N HIS A 158 5.42 23.85 -1.85
CA HIS A 158 5.32 24.78 -0.74
C HIS A 158 6.44 24.52 0.29
N PRO A 159 7.01 25.55 0.94
CA PRO A 159 8.06 25.35 1.95
C PRO A 159 7.67 24.37 3.07
N ALA A 160 6.40 24.37 3.50
CA ALA A 160 5.90 23.41 4.50
C ALA A 160 5.87 21.97 3.95
N GLU A 161 5.54 21.76 2.68
CA GLU A 161 5.55 20.43 2.04
C GLU A 161 6.98 19.89 1.94
N LYS A 162 7.93 20.74 1.54
CA LYS A 162 9.37 20.38 1.52
C LYS A 162 9.84 19.98 2.91
N ARG A 163 9.46 20.74 3.95
CA ARG A 163 9.78 20.39 5.33
C ARG A 163 9.16 19.06 5.76
N ALA A 164 7.89 18.82 5.43
CA ALA A 164 7.21 17.57 5.74
C ALA A 164 7.88 16.36 5.03
N TYR A 165 8.28 16.53 3.77
CA TYR A 165 9.05 15.54 3.03
C TYR A 165 10.38 15.21 3.72
N GLU A 166 11.14 16.23 4.13
CA GLU A 166 12.42 16.04 4.82
C GLU A 166 12.27 15.36 6.18
N ILE A 167 11.24 15.72 6.96
CA ILE A 167 10.92 15.04 8.22
C ILE A 167 10.56 13.58 7.95
N GLY A 168 9.71 13.31 6.94
CA GLY A 168 9.34 11.95 6.55
C GLY A 168 10.55 11.12 6.14
N ARG A 169 11.50 11.71 5.41
CA ARG A 169 12.78 11.10 5.06
C ARG A 169 13.57 10.75 6.31
N GLN A 170 13.74 11.67 7.26
CA GLN A 170 14.46 11.39 8.50
C GLN A 170 13.80 10.26 9.30
N LEU A 171 12.46 10.28 9.42
CA LEU A 171 11.70 9.23 10.10
C LEU A 171 11.88 7.86 9.42
N PHE A 172 11.96 7.81 8.10
CA PHE A 172 12.18 6.56 7.36
C PHE A 172 13.51 5.88 7.72
N TYR A 173 14.54 6.66 8.03
CA TYR A 173 15.87 6.18 8.43
C TYR A 173 16.08 6.15 9.95
N PHE A 174 15.11 6.62 10.74
CA PHE A 174 15.25 6.70 12.19
C PHE A 174 15.19 5.31 12.82
N ARG A 175 16.32 4.88 13.41
CA ARG A 175 16.41 3.63 14.16
C ARG A 175 16.06 3.84 15.62
N GLY A 176 15.33 2.89 16.19
CA GLY A 176 15.02 2.92 17.62
C GLY A 176 14.21 1.72 18.08
N GLY A 177 13.63 1.85 19.28
CA GLY A 177 12.92 0.77 19.94
C GLY A 177 13.85 -0.38 20.36
N SER A 178 13.28 -1.43 20.92
CA SER A 178 14.06 -2.57 21.45
C SER A 178 14.76 -3.41 20.37
N HIS A 179 14.41 -3.22 19.10
CA HIS A 179 14.96 -3.98 17.97
C HIS A 179 15.92 -3.13 17.11
N ASP A 180 16.11 -1.86 17.46
CA ASP A 180 16.95 -0.92 16.70
C ASP A 180 16.61 -0.90 15.19
N PHE A 181 15.31 -0.96 14.88
CA PHE A 181 14.79 -0.96 13.51
C PHE A 181 14.40 0.44 13.06
N ALA A 182 14.51 0.65 11.74
CA ALA A 182 13.91 1.75 10.99
C ALA A 182 13.07 1.19 9.82
N CYS A 183 12.28 2.02 9.14
CA CYS A 183 11.64 1.62 7.88
C CYS A 183 12.70 1.12 6.87
N ALA A 184 13.82 1.84 6.79
CA ALA A 184 14.96 1.50 5.96
C ALA A 184 15.57 0.13 6.27
N THR A 185 15.46 -0.39 7.50
CA THR A 185 16.01 -1.73 7.84
C THR A 185 15.39 -2.82 6.98
N CYS A 186 14.11 -2.70 6.63
CA CYS A 186 13.39 -3.70 5.82
C CYS A 186 13.17 -3.25 4.37
N HIS A 187 13.10 -1.94 4.12
CA HIS A 187 12.60 -1.38 2.86
C HIS A 187 13.64 -0.56 2.07
N SER A 188 14.94 -0.82 2.26
CA SER A 188 16.03 -0.12 1.54
C SER A 188 16.85 -0.99 0.59
N ALA A 189 16.55 -2.29 0.50
CA ALA A 189 17.27 -3.23 -0.35
C ALA A 189 16.31 -4.10 -1.16
N SER A 190 16.69 -4.39 -2.40
CA SER A 190 15.90 -5.21 -3.32
C SER A 190 16.09 -6.71 -3.04
N GLY A 191 15.10 -7.51 -3.44
CA GLY A 191 15.15 -8.97 -3.31
C GLY A 191 15.07 -9.50 -1.87
N GLN A 192 14.72 -8.65 -0.91
CA GLN A 192 14.60 -9.01 0.49
C GLN A 192 13.24 -9.64 0.81
N ARG A 193 13.22 -10.53 1.81
CA ARG A 193 11.99 -11.09 2.37
C ARG A 193 12.10 -11.30 3.88
N ILE A 194 10.98 -11.22 4.59
CA ILE A 194 10.85 -11.73 5.95
C ILE A 194 9.89 -12.91 5.92
N ARG A 195 10.38 -14.09 6.32
CA ARG A 195 9.67 -15.37 6.14
C ARG A 195 9.25 -15.55 4.67
N LEU A 196 7.96 -15.55 4.38
CA LEU A 196 7.39 -15.69 3.04
C LEU A 196 6.86 -14.36 2.46
N GLN A 197 7.17 -13.23 3.10
CA GLN A 197 6.71 -11.91 2.65
C GLN A 197 7.85 -11.20 1.93
N GLN A 198 7.69 -10.99 0.63
CA GLN A 198 8.59 -10.13 -0.15
C GLN A 198 8.48 -8.69 0.36
N LEU A 199 9.62 -8.03 0.48
CA LEU A 199 9.72 -6.65 0.95
C LEU A 199 10.04 -5.75 -0.24
N PRO A 200 9.21 -4.71 -0.52
CA PRO A 200 9.53 -3.74 -1.54
C PRO A 200 10.72 -2.88 -1.10
N ASN A 201 11.60 -2.54 -2.05
CA ASN A 201 12.61 -1.52 -1.83
C ASN A 201 12.02 -0.13 -2.08
N LEU A 202 11.65 0.58 -1.02
CA LEU A 202 10.98 1.87 -1.12
C LEU A 202 11.91 3.03 -1.52
N LEU A 203 13.20 2.75 -1.72
CA LEU A 203 14.16 3.67 -2.33
C LEU A 203 14.20 3.54 -3.86
N GLU A 204 13.75 2.40 -4.39
CA GLU A 204 13.64 2.19 -5.83
C GLU A 204 12.30 2.69 -6.35
N LYS A 205 12.35 3.56 -7.37
CA LYS A 205 11.16 4.23 -7.90
C LYS A 205 10.05 3.25 -8.29
N LYS A 206 10.39 2.16 -8.98
CA LYS A 206 9.44 1.13 -9.42
C LYS A 206 8.66 0.52 -8.24
N ASP A 207 9.38 0.13 -7.19
CA ASP A 207 8.80 -0.54 -6.02
C ASP A 207 8.02 0.44 -5.15
N ALA A 208 8.51 1.68 -4.98
CA ALA A 208 7.79 2.75 -4.30
C ALA A 208 6.47 3.07 -5.01
N GLN A 209 6.50 3.23 -6.34
CA GLN A 209 5.31 3.45 -7.18
C GLN A 209 4.31 2.31 -7.03
N LEU A 210 4.73 1.06 -7.21
CA LEU A 210 3.86 -0.11 -7.09
C LEU A 210 3.25 -0.23 -5.68
N THR A 211 4.05 0.05 -4.65
CA THR A 211 3.63 -0.12 -3.26
C THR A 211 2.64 0.96 -2.83
N TYR A 212 2.98 2.24 -3.01
CA TYR A 212 2.17 3.35 -2.49
C TYR A 212 0.88 3.53 -3.30
N ALA A 213 0.95 3.41 -4.64
CA ALA A 213 -0.19 3.67 -5.53
C ALA A 213 -1.33 2.65 -5.42
N THR A 214 -1.16 1.63 -4.59
CA THR A 214 -2.16 0.57 -4.33
C THR A 214 -2.68 0.61 -2.89
N TRP A 215 -2.55 1.75 -2.19
CA TRP A 215 -3.20 2.03 -0.91
C TRP A 215 -4.29 3.12 -1.06
N PRO A 216 -5.40 3.10 -0.28
CA PRO A 216 -5.75 2.11 0.74
C PRO A 216 -5.99 0.73 0.12
N ALA A 217 -6.11 -0.31 0.94
CA ALA A 217 -6.34 -1.66 0.41
C ALA A 217 -7.17 -2.52 1.35
N TYR A 218 -8.04 -3.35 0.78
CA TYR A 218 -8.67 -4.45 1.49
C TYR A 218 -7.61 -5.49 1.88
N ARG A 219 -7.44 -5.71 3.18
CA ARG A 219 -6.53 -6.70 3.75
C ARG A 219 -7.30 -8.00 3.97
N VAL A 220 -7.08 -9.00 3.11
CA VAL A 220 -7.76 -10.31 3.18
C VAL A 220 -7.58 -10.95 4.56
N SER A 221 -6.40 -10.84 5.18
CA SER A 221 -6.16 -11.40 6.51
C SER A 221 -6.93 -10.71 7.65
N GLN A 222 -7.56 -9.56 7.39
CA GLN A 222 -8.24 -8.76 8.41
C GLN A 222 -9.72 -8.54 8.11
N GLY A 223 -10.16 -8.79 6.88
CA GLY A 223 -11.54 -8.56 6.48
C GLY A 223 -11.93 -7.07 6.39
N GLU A 224 -10.95 -6.17 6.30
CA GLU A 224 -11.14 -4.71 6.38
C GLU A 224 -10.31 -3.96 5.34
N VAL A 225 -10.79 -2.80 4.88
CA VAL A 225 -9.96 -1.83 4.15
C VAL A 225 -9.07 -1.09 5.13
N ARG A 226 -7.76 -1.09 4.87
CA ARG A 226 -6.76 -0.37 5.68
C ARG A 226 -6.17 0.80 4.93
N SER A 227 -6.08 1.94 5.62
CA SER A 227 -5.48 3.17 5.10
C SER A 227 -3.96 3.21 5.26
N MET A 228 -3.32 4.27 4.75
CA MET A 228 -1.89 4.50 4.99
C MET A 228 -1.61 4.80 6.47
N GLN A 229 -2.51 5.49 7.19
CA GLN A 229 -2.40 5.68 8.64
C GLN A 229 -2.34 4.33 9.36
N HIS A 230 -3.25 3.40 9.03
CA HIS A 230 -3.21 2.05 9.59
C HIS A 230 -1.91 1.34 9.22
N ARG A 231 -1.48 1.42 7.95
CA ARG A 231 -0.28 0.71 7.50
C ARG A 231 0.97 1.18 8.25
N LEU A 232 1.12 2.49 8.42
CA LEU A 232 2.26 3.07 9.14
C LEU A 232 2.19 2.74 10.64
N ASN A 233 1.01 2.81 11.27
CA ASN A 233 0.84 2.39 12.65
C ASN A 233 1.24 0.91 12.85
N ASP A 234 0.77 0.01 11.98
CA ASP A 234 1.11 -1.41 12.00
C ASP A 234 2.62 -1.67 11.77
N CYS A 235 3.28 -0.84 10.96
CA CYS A 235 4.73 -0.85 10.78
C CYS A 235 5.49 -0.44 12.06
N TYR A 236 5.06 0.62 12.74
CA TYR A 236 5.68 1.04 14.01
C TYR A 236 5.50 -0.02 15.11
N ARG A 237 4.28 -0.60 15.21
CA ARG A 237 3.97 -1.71 16.11
C ARG A 237 4.92 -2.90 15.88
N GLN A 238 5.15 -3.28 14.62
CA GLN A 238 6.07 -4.36 14.26
C GLN A 238 7.55 -4.03 14.52
N GLN A 239 7.93 -2.75 14.51
CA GLN A 239 9.27 -2.30 14.92
C GLN A 239 9.45 -2.22 16.44
N ARG A 240 8.39 -2.51 17.23
CA ARG A 240 8.37 -2.37 18.70
C ARG A 240 8.64 -0.94 19.16
N PHE A 241 8.20 0.02 18.35
CA PHE A 241 8.03 1.40 18.78
C PHE A 241 6.70 1.57 19.51
N PRO A 242 6.58 2.64 20.34
CA PRO A 242 5.26 3.12 20.76
C PRO A 242 4.37 3.37 19.54
N GLU A 243 3.11 2.99 19.64
CA GLU A 243 2.17 3.22 18.54
C GLU A 243 2.01 4.73 18.30
N PRO A 244 2.19 5.20 17.05
CA PRO A 244 2.04 6.61 16.74
C PRO A 244 0.57 7.01 16.91
N ALA A 245 0.35 8.21 17.46
CA ALA A 245 -0.98 8.79 17.56
C ALA A 245 -1.60 8.88 16.15
N TYR A 246 -2.88 8.50 16.07
CA TYR A 246 -3.64 8.58 14.83
C TYR A 246 -3.66 10.01 14.30
N ALA A 247 -3.51 10.17 12.98
CA ALA A 247 -3.53 11.47 12.31
C ALA A 247 -2.43 12.44 12.80
N SER A 248 -1.31 11.92 13.31
CA SER A 248 -0.17 12.71 13.76
C SER A 248 0.66 13.27 12.60
N ASP A 249 1.36 14.37 12.88
CA ASP A 249 2.24 15.02 11.91
C ASP A 249 3.38 14.11 11.44
N SER A 250 3.87 13.19 12.28
CA SER A 250 4.88 12.21 11.90
C SER A 250 4.37 11.22 10.84
N LEU A 251 3.12 10.76 10.99
CA LEU A 251 2.48 9.88 10.01
C LEU A 251 2.20 10.60 8.69
N THR A 252 1.78 11.87 8.74
CA THR A 252 1.61 12.68 7.53
C THR A 252 2.94 12.99 6.85
N ALA A 253 4.02 13.28 7.61
CA ALA A 253 5.35 13.48 7.07
C ALA A 253 5.88 12.21 6.37
N LEU A 254 5.74 11.04 7.00
CA LEU A 254 6.07 9.75 6.37
C LEU A 254 5.23 9.50 5.12
N THR A 255 3.93 9.76 5.18
CA THR A 255 3.04 9.63 4.03
C THR A 255 3.48 10.54 2.89
N MET A 256 3.88 11.79 3.18
CA MET A 256 4.41 12.75 2.21
C MET A 256 5.68 12.22 1.53
N TYR A 257 6.63 11.70 2.31
CA TYR A 257 7.85 11.09 1.78
C TYR A 257 7.55 9.91 0.84
N LEU A 258 6.67 9.00 1.26
CA LEU A 258 6.28 7.83 0.46
C LEU A 258 5.50 8.22 -0.80
N ALA A 259 4.55 9.15 -0.69
CA ALA A 259 3.75 9.64 -1.81
C ALA A 259 4.62 10.29 -2.88
N LYS A 260 5.57 11.12 -2.46
CA LYS A 260 6.47 11.82 -3.37
C LYS A 260 7.43 10.86 -4.06
N ASN A 261 7.94 9.84 -3.37
CA ASN A 261 8.76 8.81 -3.98
C ASN A 261 7.98 7.93 -4.98
N ALA A 262 6.65 7.90 -4.88
CA ALA A 262 5.74 7.22 -5.80
C ALA A 262 5.20 8.12 -6.93
N GLU A 263 5.74 9.33 -7.11
CA GLU A 263 5.30 10.27 -8.14
C GLU A 263 5.34 9.66 -9.55
N GLY A 264 4.29 9.90 -10.33
CA GLY A 264 4.12 9.40 -11.70
C GLY A 264 3.56 7.98 -11.80
N ALA A 265 3.36 7.28 -10.69
CA ALA A 265 2.62 6.01 -10.69
C ALA A 265 1.19 6.21 -11.19
N THR A 266 0.66 5.26 -11.97
CA THR A 266 -0.80 5.19 -12.13
C THR A 266 -1.39 4.69 -10.83
N TYR A 267 -2.32 5.45 -10.27
CA TYR A 267 -3.00 5.11 -9.03
C TYR A 267 -4.03 4.02 -9.25
N ASP A 268 -3.99 2.98 -8.42
CA ASP A 268 -4.79 1.76 -8.57
C ASP A 268 -5.36 1.30 -7.21
N GLY A 269 -5.66 2.26 -6.33
CA GLY A 269 -6.36 2.00 -5.08
C GLY A 269 -7.87 2.34 -5.16
N PRO A 270 -8.69 1.85 -4.21
CA PRO A 270 -8.35 0.84 -3.22
C PRO A 270 -8.03 -0.53 -3.83
N ALA A 271 -6.91 -1.14 -3.45
CA ALA A 271 -6.48 -2.45 -3.98
C ALA A 271 -6.87 -3.61 -3.05
N MET A 272 -6.58 -4.84 -3.46
CA MET A 272 -6.65 -6.02 -2.59
C MET A 272 -5.23 -6.49 -2.22
N LYS A 273 -5.00 -6.75 -0.92
CA LYS A 273 -3.72 -7.21 -0.38
C LYS A 273 -3.95 -8.34 0.62
N ARG A 274 -2.96 -9.25 0.73
CA ARG A 274 -2.94 -10.28 1.80
C ARG A 274 -2.93 -9.61 3.16
#